data_AF-W1XQR1-F1
#
_entry.id   AF-W1XQR1-F1
#
_cell.length_a   1.000
_cell.length_b   1.000
_cell.length_c   1.000
_cell.angle_alpha   90.00
_cell.angle_beta   90.00
_cell.angle_gamma   90.00
#
_symmetry.space_group_name_H-M   'P 1'
#
loop_
_entity.id
_entity.type
_entity.pdbx_description
1 polymer ?
#
loop_
_entity_poly.entity_id
_entity_poly.type
_entity_poly.pdbx_seq_one_letter_code
_entity_poly.pdbx_strand_id
1 'polypeptide(L)' 'NITKERQNQPIEIEFWDIEAEDVPELEESDIPGVYFNEFREYVDEEGNILSPSEVNRLRYKGDYEDDYYR' A
#
# COMPACT_ATOMS: atom_id res chain seq x y z
N ASN A 1 12.08 14.26 -53.67
CA ASN A 1 11.34 13.04 -53.27
C ASN A 1 12.34 12.05 -52.72
N ILE A 2 12.55 12.03 -51.40
CA ILE A 2 13.45 11.07 -50.74
C ILE A 2 12.56 10.18 -49.88
N THR A 3 12.17 9.04 -50.43
CA THR A 3 11.44 7.98 -49.74
C THR A 3 12.43 7.33 -48.77
N LYS A 4 12.40 7.76 -47.51
CA LYS A 4 13.08 7.04 -46.41
C LYS A 4 12.18 5.89 -46.01
N GLU A 5 12.37 4.74 -46.66
CA GLU A 5 11.87 3.46 -46.17
C GLU A 5 12.54 3.21 -44.82
N ARG A 6 11.81 3.50 -43.74
CA ARG A 6 12.24 3.14 -42.39
C ARG A 6 12.12 1.63 -42.31
N GLN A 7 13.27 0.97 -42.39
CA GLN A 7 13.42 -0.45 -42.19
C GLN A 7 12.78 -0.79 -40.84
N ASN A 8 11.72 -1.60 -40.85
CA ASN A 8 11.15 -2.23 -39.67
C ASN A 8 12.19 -3.22 -39.15
N GLN A 9 13.16 -2.73 -38.38
CA GLN A 9 14.07 -3.56 -37.62
C GLN A 9 13.19 -4.40 -36.68
N PRO A 10 13.33 -5.73 -36.64
CA PRO A 10 12.63 -6.54 -35.64
C PRO A 10 13.22 -6.15 -34.28
N ILE A 11 12.47 -5.35 -33.52
CA ILE A 11 12.78 -5.11 -32.12
C ILE A 11 12.42 -6.41 -31.43
N GLU A 12 13.43 -7.20 -31.10
CA GLU A 12 13.28 -8.38 -30.23
C GLU A 12 12.95 -7.85 -28.84
N ILE A 13 11.65 -7.84 -28.52
CA ILE A 13 11.15 -7.46 -27.20
C ILE A 13 11.39 -8.69 -26.32
N GLU A 14 12.47 -8.65 -25.55
CA GLU A 14 12.71 -9.56 -24.43
C GLU A 14 11.65 -9.25 -23.37
N PHE A 15 10.61 -10.08 -23.31
CA PHE A 15 9.67 -10.08 -22.19
C PHE A 15 10.41 -10.63 -20.98
N TRP A 16 10.89 -9.74 -20.12
CA TRP A 16 11.30 -10.14 -18.78
C TRP A 16 10.04 -10.63 -18.05
N ASP A 17 10.06 -11.88 -17.59
CA ASP A 17 9.02 -12.41 -16.72
C ASP A 17 8.99 -11.56 -15.45
N ILE A 18 8.03 -10.63 -15.38
CA ILE A 18 7.75 -9.89 -14.17
C ILE A 18 7.13 -10.91 -13.23
N GLU A 19 7.92 -11.40 -12.27
CA GLU A 19 7.38 -12.13 -11.12
C GLU A 19 6.27 -11.26 -10.54
N ALA A 20 5.08 -11.84 -10.40
CA ALA A 20 3.95 -11.11 -9.82
C ALA A 20 4.40 -10.63 -8.44
N GLU A 21 4.50 -9.31 -8.28
CA GLU A 21 4.87 -8.68 -7.02
C GLU A 21 3.97 -9.26 -5.94
N ASP A 22 4.59 -9.94 -4.97
CA ASP A 22 3.89 -10.72 -3.96
C ASP A 22 2.92 -9.80 -3.20
N VAL A 23 1.81 -10.37 -2.75
CA VAL A 23 0.85 -9.62 -1.92
C VAL A 23 1.65 -8.98 -0.77
N PRO A 24 1.53 -7.67 -0.52
CA PRO A 24 2.37 -7.01 0.48
C PRO A 24 2.26 -7.76 1.80
N GLU A 25 3.39 -8.23 2.32
CA GLU A 25 3.44 -8.90 3.61
C GLU A 25 3.12 -7.87 4.70
N LEU A 26 2.00 -8.06 5.39
CA LEU A 26 1.53 -7.19 6.46
C LEU A 26 1.75 -7.86 7.81
N GLU A 27 2.49 -7.18 8.70
CA GLU A 27 2.61 -7.59 10.11
C GLU A 27 1.45 -7.01 10.94
N GLU A 28 0.90 -7.79 11.87
CA GLU A 28 -0.15 -7.32 12.78
C GLU A 28 0.36 -6.24 13.74
N SER A 29 -0.40 -5.16 13.91
CA SER A 29 -0.17 -4.15 14.93
C SER A 29 -0.85 -4.52 16.25
N ASP A 30 -0.48 -3.83 17.35
CA ASP A 30 -1.20 -3.90 18.64
C ASP A 30 -2.61 -3.28 18.57
N ILE A 31 -2.90 -2.52 17.51
CA ILE A 31 -4.20 -1.87 17.29
C ILE A 31 -5.01 -2.73 16.30
N PRO A 32 -6.23 -3.16 16.67
CA PRO A 32 -7.03 -4.02 15.79
C PRO A 32 -7.38 -3.32 14.48
N GLY A 33 -7.22 -4.02 13.36
CA GLY A 33 -7.48 -3.52 12.00
C GLY A 33 -6.40 -2.58 11.45
N VAL A 34 -5.25 -2.51 12.11
CA VAL A 34 -4.07 -1.75 11.66
C VAL A 34 -2.90 -2.72 11.51
N TYR A 35 -2.12 -2.56 10.45
CA TYR A 35 -0.99 -3.40 10.10
C TYR A 35 0.26 -2.58 9.81
N PHE A 36 1.43 -3.22 9.84
CA PHE A 36 2.67 -2.65 9.36
C PHE A 36 3.03 -3.24 8.00
N ASN A 37 3.30 -2.38 7.03
CA ASN A 37 3.90 -2.79 5.76
C ASN A 37 5.42 -3.04 5.91
N GLU A 38 6.08 -3.50 4.84
CA GLU A 38 7.54 -3.70 4.78
C GLU A 38 8.34 -2.44 5.17
N PHE A 39 7.77 -1.25 4.96
CA PHE A 39 8.37 0.05 5.31
C PHE A 39 8.08 0.49 6.75
N ARG A 40 7.39 -0.35 7.54
CA ARG A 40 6.96 -0.09 8.91
C ARG A 40 6.02 1.10 9.02
N GLU A 41 5.26 1.35 7.96
CA GLU A 41 4.16 2.32 7.93
C GLU A 41 2.86 1.64 8.35
N TYR A 42 2.01 2.39 9.05
CA TYR A 42 0.70 1.90 9.46
C TYR A 42 -0.24 1.91 8.25
N VAL A 43 -0.85 0.77 7.97
CA VAL A 43 -1.86 0.61 6.92
C VAL A 43 -3.13 -0.03 7.47
N ASP A 44 -4.26 0.18 6.78
CA ASP A 44 -5.51 -0.53 7.06
C ASP A 44 -5.56 -1.92 6.38
N GLU A 45 -6.65 -2.66 6.58
CA GLU A 45 -6.91 -3.96 5.95
C GLU A 45 -6.94 -3.91 4.41
N GLU A 46 -7.22 -2.74 3.82
CA GLU A 46 -7.23 -2.52 2.38
C GLU A 46 -5.84 -2.12 1.85
N GLY A 47 -4.86 -1.90 2.72
CA GLY A 47 -3.49 -1.49 2.40
C GLY A 47 -3.31 0.02 2.21
N ASN A 48 -4.27 0.85 2.63
CA ASN A 48 -4.12 2.30 2.59
C ASN A 48 -3.28 2.79 3.77
N ILE A 49 -2.37 3.72 3.49
CA ILE A 49 -1.51 4.33 4.52
C ILE A 49 -2.35 5.20 5.45
N LEU A 50 -2.27 4.89 6.74
CA LEU A 50 -2.94 5.61 7.82
C LEU A 50 -2.04 6.74 8.35
N SER A 51 -2.65 7.89 8.58
CA SER A 51 -2.01 9.01 9.24
C SER A 51 -1.87 8.77 10.74
N PRO A 52 -0.87 9.38 11.42
CA PRO A 52 -0.71 9.24 12.87
C PRO A 52 -1.99 9.57 13.67
N SER A 53 -2.78 10.55 13.23
CA SER A 53 -4.06 10.92 13.86
C SER A 53 -5.13 9.83 13.76
N GLU A 54 -5.14 9.05 12.67
CA GLU A 54 -6.09 7.96 12.45
C GLU A 54 -5.72 6.77 13.32
N VAL A 55 -4.44 6.39 13.32
CA VAL A 55 -3.88 5.39 14.23
C VAL A 55 -4.17 5.75 15.68
N ASN A 56 -3.96 7.02 16.05
CA ASN A 56 -4.23 7.53 17.39
C ASN A 56 -5.72 7.39 17.74
N ARG A 57 -6.63 7.77 16.84
CA ARG A 57 -8.07 7.63 17.05
C ARG A 57 -8.48 6.16 17.28
N LEU A 58 -7.91 5.23 16.51
CA LEU A 58 -8.20 3.80 16.66
C LEU A 58 -7.69 3.26 18.00
N ARG A 59 -6.51 3.72 18.44
CA ARG A 59 -5.93 3.35 19.75
C ARG A 59 -6.77 3.85 20.93
N TYR A 60 -7.34 5.04 20.84
CA TYR A 60 -8.06 5.70 21.93
C TYR A 60 -9.57 5.43 21.96
N LYS A 61 -10.12 4.67 21.00
CA LYS A 61 -11.56 4.35 20.94
C LYS A 61 -12.06 3.51 22.13
N GLY A 62 -11.18 3.02 22.99
CA GLY A 62 -11.53 2.24 24.18
C GLY A 62 -11.99 3.06 25.41
N ASP A 63 -11.63 4.35 25.51
CA ASP A 63 -11.68 5.05 26.81
C ASP A 63 -12.50 6.36 26.81
N TYR A 64 -13.18 6.72 25.71
CA TYR A 64 -13.86 8.02 25.55
C TYR A 64 -15.40 7.95 25.47
N GLU A 65 -16.01 6.90 26.04
CA GLU A 65 -17.46 6.81 26.22
C GLU A 65 -17.82 6.47 27.68
N ASP A 66 -17.54 7.32 28.68
CA ASP A 66 -18.27 7.16 29.95
C ASP A 66 -18.39 8.37 30.89
N ASP A 67 -17.74 9.51 30.63
CA ASP A 67 -17.69 10.60 31.62
C ASP A 67 -18.48 11.87 31.26
N TYR A 68 -19.26 11.87 30.18
CA TYR A 68 -20.07 13.04 29.76
C TYR A 68 -21.44 13.19 30.46
N TYR A 69 -21.78 12.32 31.41
CA TYR A 69 -23.00 12.46 32.22
C TYR A 69 -22.69 12.22 33.71
N ARG A 70 -22.32 13.29 34.42
CA ARG A 70 -22.31 13.33 35.88
C ARG A 70 -23.13 14.51 36.40
#